data_AF-A0A968I270-F1
#
_entry.id   AF-A0A968I270-F1
#
_cell.length_a   1.000
_cell.length_b   1.000
_cell.length_c   1.000
_cell.angle_alpha   90.00
_cell.angle_beta   90.00
_cell.angle_gamma   90.00
#
_symmetry.space_group_name_H-M   'P 1'
#
loop_
_entity.id
_entity.type
_entity.pdbx_description
1 polymer ?
#
loop_
_entity_poly.entity_id
_entity_poly.type
_entity_poly.pdbx_seq_one_letter_code
_entity_poly.pdbx_strand_id
1 'polypeptide(L)'
;MQNKTDLGVQAIALEIIRDPIFVTSPLLQTPQMAPVYPQLQAELVRLYQQILKNHPEQDPLSAYLQQCLGGMYWWWGDYPAATTAWQREGATLGEAVLAIANNNPIPTDTPILQAWLAPQQRRQWITKALLQAKQAPPNPEEVQAIQAGMERSASFDQWVKQNAPLRQYFRERAGFGVLSRHIDGPLPHDFLPLVENTAVTQFLAELLPSPEYSPALDIALQPIRESLWQALGDANRSARS
;
A
#
# COMPACT_ATOMS: atom_id res chain seq x y z
N MET A 1 0.35 0.80 -27.02
CA MET A 1 -0.83 0.78 -26.15
C MET A 1 -2.04 1.11 -27.01
N GLN A 2 -2.89 0.13 -27.31
CA GLN A 2 -4.03 0.28 -28.23
C GLN A 2 -5.16 1.11 -27.59
N ASN A 3 -5.17 2.45 -27.65
CA ASN A 3 -6.30 3.36 -27.30
C ASN A 3 -7.23 2.97 -26.10
N LYS A 4 -6.73 2.18 -25.14
CA LYS A 4 -7.46 1.57 -24.02
C LYS A 4 -6.77 1.88 -22.70
N THR A 5 -6.02 2.99 -22.68
CA THR A 5 -5.28 3.45 -21.52
C THR A 5 -6.22 3.60 -20.33
N ASP A 6 -7.42 4.16 -20.55
CA ASP A 6 -8.44 4.35 -19.51
C ASP A 6 -8.91 3.02 -18.88
N LEU A 7 -9.13 1.98 -19.69
CA LEU A 7 -9.52 0.66 -19.19
C LEU A 7 -8.36 -0.02 -18.43
N GLY A 8 -7.12 0.20 -18.88
CA GLY A 8 -5.92 -0.25 -18.18
C GLY A 8 -5.75 0.44 -16.82
N VAL A 9 -5.98 1.75 -16.76
CA VAL A 9 -5.97 2.53 -15.52
C VAL A 9 -7.03 2.02 -14.55
N GLN A 10 -8.26 1.79 -15.02
CA GLN A 10 -9.33 1.22 -14.18
C GLN A 10 -8.99 -0.16 -13.63
N ALA A 11 -8.41 -1.04 -14.46
CA ALA A 11 -7.98 -2.36 -14.03
C ALA A 11 -6.92 -2.28 -12.91
N ILE A 12 -5.90 -1.44 -13.10
CA ILE A 12 -4.85 -1.24 -12.08
C ILE A 12 -5.43 -0.63 -10.80
N ALA A 13 -6.34 0.33 -10.92
CA ALA A 13 -6.99 0.95 -9.77
C ALA A 13 -7.79 -0.08 -8.95
N LEU A 14 -8.52 -0.99 -9.61
CA LEU A 14 -9.24 -2.07 -8.92
C LEU A 14 -8.32 -3.02 -8.15
N GLU A 15 -7.16 -3.37 -8.73
CA GLU A 15 -6.17 -4.19 -8.03
C GLU A 15 -5.58 -3.46 -6.82
N ILE A 16 -5.28 -2.16 -6.95
CA ILE A 16 -4.78 -1.36 -5.82
C ILE A 16 -5.84 -1.20 -4.73
N ILE A 17 -7.13 -1.10 -5.03
CA ILE A 17 -8.16 -1.04 -3.97
C ILE A 17 -8.22 -2.35 -3.18
N ARG A 18 -7.94 -3.49 -3.83
CA ARG A 18 -7.84 -4.81 -3.19
C ARG A 18 -6.52 -5.00 -2.43
N ASP A 19 -5.46 -4.38 -2.89
CA ASP A 19 -4.10 -4.43 -2.33
C ASP A 19 -3.56 -2.98 -2.17
N PRO A 20 -4.02 -2.21 -1.15
CA PRO A 20 -3.69 -0.80 -1.01
C PRO A 20 -2.19 -0.53 -0.90
N ILE A 21 -1.46 -1.44 -0.26
CA ILE A 21 -0.01 -1.32 -0.09
C ILE A 21 0.76 -1.33 -1.43
N PHE A 22 0.14 -1.84 -2.51
CA PHE A 22 0.71 -1.78 -3.86
C PHE A 22 0.98 -0.36 -4.36
N VAL A 23 0.31 0.67 -3.80
CA VAL A 23 0.62 2.09 -4.12
C VAL A 23 2.07 2.46 -3.78
N THR A 24 2.71 1.71 -2.88
CA THR A 24 4.11 1.89 -2.49
C THR A 24 5.10 1.17 -3.39
N SER A 25 4.61 0.42 -4.38
CA SER A 25 5.44 -0.36 -5.29
C SER A 25 6.34 0.55 -6.15
N PRO A 26 7.66 0.27 -6.23
CA PRO A 26 8.55 0.96 -7.17
C PRO A 26 8.13 0.82 -8.63
N LEU A 27 7.32 -0.20 -8.98
CA LEU A 27 6.79 -0.39 -10.33
C LEU A 27 5.96 0.81 -10.79
N LEU A 28 5.23 1.44 -9.88
CA LEU A 28 4.42 2.63 -10.16
C LEU A 28 5.25 3.89 -10.39
N GLN A 29 6.52 3.88 -9.96
CA GLN A 29 7.46 5.00 -10.12
C GLN A 29 8.34 4.87 -11.38
N THR A 30 8.10 3.85 -12.20
CA THR A 30 8.89 3.64 -13.42
C THR A 30 8.59 4.73 -14.47
N PRO A 31 9.56 5.08 -15.35
CA PRO A 31 9.33 6.03 -16.43
C PRO A 31 8.15 5.66 -17.35
N GLN A 32 7.86 4.36 -17.49
CA GLN A 32 6.75 3.85 -18.28
C GLN A 32 5.38 4.15 -17.65
N MET A 33 5.31 4.20 -16.31
CA MET A 33 4.08 4.52 -15.57
C MET A 33 3.84 6.02 -15.42
N ALA A 34 4.90 6.85 -15.52
CA ALA A 34 4.81 8.29 -15.32
C ALA A 34 3.67 8.99 -16.11
N PRO A 35 3.39 8.66 -17.40
CA PRO A 35 2.32 9.33 -18.15
C PRO A 35 0.90 9.01 -17.65
N VAL A 36 0.70 7.84 -17.04
CA VAL A 36 -0.62 7.36 -16.59
C VAL A 36 -0.82 7.48 -15.08
N TYR A 37 0.25 7.74 -14.32
CA TYR A 37 0.21 7.79 -12.87
C TYR A 37 -0.79 8.84 -12.32
N PRO A 38 -0.88 10.08 -12.86
CA PRO A 38 -1.90 11.03 -12.42
C PRO A 38 -3.34 10.56 -12.69
N GLN A 39 -3.57 9.85 -13.81
CA GLN A 39 -4.88 9.28 -14.14
C GLN A 39 -5.23 8.16 -13.16
N LEU A 40 -4.26 7.34 -12.79
CA LEU A 40 -4.41 6.29 -11.80
C LEU A 40 -4.75 6.85 -10.41
N GLN A 41 -4.08 7.92 -9.97
CA GLN A 41 -4.40 8.59 -8.70
C GLN A 41 -5.84 9.12 -8.69
N ALA A 42 -6.24 9.81 -9.75
CA ALA A 42 -7.60 10.34 -9.87
C ALA A 42 -8.65 9.22 -9.89
N GLU A 43 -8.39 8.12 -10.60
CA GLU A 43 -9.30 6.99 -10.69
C GLU A 43 -9.43 6.25 -9.34
N LEU A 44 -8.34 6.09 -8.60
CA LEU A 44 -8.37 5.54 -7.25
C LEU A 44 -9.26 6.36 -6.32
N VAL A 45 -9.03 7.67 -6.27
CA VAL A 45 -9.84 8.59 -5.45
C VAL A 45 -11.32 8.50 -5.85
N ARG A 46 -11.61 8.52 -7.16
CA ARG A 46 -12.97 8.41 -7.69
C ARG A 46 -13.65 7.12 -7.23
N LEU A 47 -12.95 5.99 -7.31
CA LEU A 47 -13.48 4.68 -6.93
C LEU A 47 -13.70 4.56 -5.41
N TYR A 48 -12.75 4.98 -4.58
CA TYR A 48 -12.95 5.02 -3.12
C TYR A 48 -14.17 5.88 -2.76
N GLN A 49 -14.28 7.08 -3.32
CA GLN A 49 -15.42 7.96 -3.08
C GLN A 49 -16.74 7.38 -3.60
N GLN A 50 -16.73 6.69 -4.74
CA GLN A 50 -17.91 6.01 -5.28
C GLN A 50 -18.39 4.92 -4.33
N ILE A 51 -17.48 4.10 -3.81
CA ILE A 51 -17.84 3.03 -2.87
C ILE A 51 -18.32 3.63 -1.56
N LEU A 52 -17.58 4.59 -0.99
CA LEU A 52 -17.96 5.27 0.26
C LEU A 52 -19.33 5.93 0.20
N LYS A 53 -19.77 6.45 -0.96
CA LYS A 53 -21.12 7.03 -1.12
C LYS A 53 -22.24 5.99 -0.95
N ASN A 54 -21.96 4.72 -1.23
CA ASN A 54 -22.94 3.64 -1.17
C ASN A 54 -22.92 2.89 0.17
N HIS A 55 -22.00 3.25 1.08
CA HIS A 55 -21.85 2.61 2.38
C HIS A 55 -22.05 3.65 3.50
N PRO A 56 -22.91 3.38 4.50
CA PRO A 56 -23.07 4.26 5.65
C PRO A 56 -21.76 4.46 6.42
N GLU A 57 -21.65 5.56 7.16
CA GLU A 57 -20.43 5.86 7.92
C GLU A 57 -20.14 4.83 9.03
N GLN A 58 -21.18 4.18 9.57
CA GLN A 58 -21.05 3.15 10.60
C GLN A 58 -20.69 1.75 10.04
N ASP A 59 -20.58 1.61 8.72
CA ASP A 59 -20.17 0.36 8.09
C ASP A 59 -18.66 0.12 8.32
N PRO A 60 -18.24 -1.03 8.86
CA PRO A 60 -16.82 -1.38 8.97
C PRO A 60 -16.04 -1.30 7.64
N LEU A 61 -16.71 -1.47 6.50
CA LEU A 61 -16.08 -1.26 5.20
C LEU A 61 -15.76 0.22 4.97
N SER A 62 -16.63 1.14 5.40
CA SER A 62 -16.38 2.58 5.27
C SER A 62 -15.15 3.01 6.05
N ALA A 63 -14.98 2.47 7.26
CA ALA A 63 -13.80 2.67 8.10
C ALA A 63 -12.51 2.29 7.36
N TYR A 64 -12.46 1.04 6.89
CA TYR A 64 -11.35 0.51 6.11
C TYR A 64 -11.04 1.34 4.85
N LEU A 65 -12.08 1.72 4.10
CA LEU A 65 -11.93 2.51 2.87
C LEU A 65 -11.41 3.93 3.14
N GLN A 66 -11.87 4.57 4.22
CA GLN A 66 -11.37 5.89 4.65
C GLN A 66 -9.91 5.80 5.09
N GLN A 67 -9.56 4.76 5.85
CA GLN A 67 -8.18 4.50 6.27
C GLN A 67 -7.24 4.37 5.06
N CYS A 68 -7.61 3.54 4.09
CA CYS A 68 -6.84 3.34 2.86
C CYS A 68 -6.73 4.63 2.04
N LEU A 69 -7.85 5.36 1.87
CA LEU A 69 -7.86 6.61 1.12
C LEU A 69 -6.97 7.67 1.77
N GLY A 70 -6.98 7.78 3.11
CA GLY A 70 -6.07 8.65 3.85
C GLY A 70 -4.60 8.26 3.65
N GLY A 71 -4.31 6.95 3.67
CA GLY A 71 -2.97 6.42 3.37
C GLY A 71 -2.47 6.79 1.98
N MET A 72 -3.35 6.73 0.98
CA MET A 72 -3.02 7.12 -0.40
C MET A 72 -2.74 8.62 -0.50
N TYR A 73 -3.59 9.47 0.07
CA TYR A 73 -3.34 10.91 0.12
C TYR A 73 -2.02 11.25 0.82
N TRP A 74 -1.74 10.62 1.96
CA TRP A 74 -0.46 10.79 2.65
C TRP A 74 0.69 10.37 1.75
N TRP A 75 0.61 9.19 1.11
CA TRP A 75 1.66 8.69 0.22
C TRP A 75 1.96 9.66 -0.93
N TRP A 76 0.92 10.26 -1.51
CA TRP A 76 1.05 11.24 -2.59
C TRP A 76 1.40 12.66 -2.13
N GLY A 77 1.42 12.92 -0.82
CA GLY A 77 1.78 14.21 -0.24
C GLY A 77 0.63 15.20 -0.07
N ASP A 78 -0.63 14.76 -0.23
CA ASP A 78 -1.82 15.57 0.05
C ASP A 78 -2.24 15.40 1.52
N TYR A 79 -1.48 16.02 2.43
CA TYR A 79 -1.74 15.92 3.87
C TYR A 79 -3.10 16.49 4.32
N PRO A 80 -3.61 17.60 3.74
CA PRO A 80 -4.95 18.08 4.07
C PRO A 80 -6.05 17.05 3.74
N ALA A 81 -5.97 16.39 2.58
CA ALA A 81 -6.91 15.34 2.22
C ALA A 81 -6.74 14.09 3.10
N ALA A 82 -5.49 13.70 3.40
CA ALA A 82 -5.19 12.60 4.32
C ALA A 82 -5.78 12.83 5.72
N THR A 83 -5.62 14.05 6.24
CA THR A 83 -6.19 14.47 7.53
C THR A 83 -7.70 14.36 7.50
N THR A 84 -8.34 14.86 6.45
CA THR A 84 -9.81 14.81 6.30
C THR A 84 -10.32 13.37 6.26
N ALA A 85 -9.60 12.46 5.59
CA ALA A 85 -9.95 11.06 5.52
C ALA A 85 -9.79 10.35 6.88
N TRP A 86 -8.73 10.64 7.64
CA TRP A 86 -8.43 9.98 8.92
C TRP A 86 -9.12 10.59 10.15
N GLN A 87 -9.60 11.85 10.07
CA GLN A 87 -10.30 12.54 11.18
C GLN A 87 -11.54 11.80 11.70
N ARG A 88 -12.09 10.88 10.93
CA ARG A 88 -13.31 10.14 11.27
C ARG A 88 -13.06 8.87 12.10
N GLU A 89 -11.82 8.37 12.10
CA GLU A 89 -11.46 7.04 12.64
C GLU A 89 -10.61 7.11 13.93
N GLY A 90 -10.20 8.30 14.38
CA GLY A 90 -9.29 8.41 15.53
C GLY A 90 -7.95 7.71 15.30
N ALA A 91 -7.46 7.73 14.06
CA ALA A 91 -6.26 7.03 13.63
C ALA A 91 -4.99 7.63 14.26
N THR A 92 -4.67 7.19 15.47
CA THR A 92 -3.52 7.66 16.28
C THR A 92 -2.19 7.55 15.52
N LEU A 93 -2.01 6.51 14.71
CA LEU A 93 -0.83 6.36 13.86
C LEU A 93 -0.82 7.36 12.70
N GLY A 94 -1.94 7.54 12.01
CA GLY A 94 -2.06 8.48 10.89
C GLY A 94 -1.80 9.91 11.33
N GLU A 95 -2.39 10.32 12.47
CA GLU A 95 -2.14 11.61 13.09
C GLU A 95 -0.66 11.80 13.45
N ALA A 96 -0.04 10.80 14.08
CA ALA A 96 1.37 10.86 14.43
C ALA A 96 2.28 10.98 13.20
N VAL A 97 1.97 10.24 12.13
CA VAL A 97 2.73 10.32 10.88
C VAL A 97 2.58 11.69 10.21
N LEU A 98 1.37 12.24 10.15
CA LEU A 98 1.16 13.59 9.60
C LEU A 98 1.83 14.68 10.45
N ALA A 99 1.76 14.55 11.77
CA ALA A 99 2.41 15.44 12.72
C ALA A 99 3.94 15.46 12.49
N ILE A 100 4.55 14.28 12.35
CA ILE A 100 5.98 14.14 12.06
C ILE A 100 6.33 14.67 10.67
N ALA A 101 5.55 14.34 9.64
CA ALA A 101 5.76 14.81 8.27
C ALA A 101 5.68 16.35 8.15
N ASN A 102 4.87 16.99 8.99
CA ASN A 102 4.74 18.45 9.08
C ASN A 102 5.71 19.12 10.08
N ASN A 103 6.71 18.40 10.59
CA ASN A 103 7.66 18.89 11.61
C ASN A 103 7.01 19.40 12.90
N ASN A 104 5.83 18.90 13.27
CA ASN A 104 5.14 19.21 14.51
C ASN A 104 4.77 17.91 15.25
N PRO A 105 5.76 17.12 15.70
CA PRO A 105 5.52 15.78 16.20
C PRO A 105 4.68 15.77 17.48
N ILE A 106 3.74 14.84 17.56
CA ILE A 106 2.97 14.53 18.77
C ILE A 106 3.56 13.32 19.51
N PRO A 107 3.31 13.17 20.82
CA PRO A 107 3.68 11.95 21.53
C PRO A 107 3.10 10.70 20.86
N THR A 108 3.94 9.67 20.70
CA THR A 108 3.56 8.40 20.06
C THR A 108 4.28 7.25 20.71
N ASP A 109 3.61 6.12 20.92
CA ASP A 109 4.24 4.90 21.44
C ASP A 109 4.79 4.00 20.33
N THR A 110 4.58 4.38 19.06
CA THR A 110 5.00 3.61 17.89
C THR A 110 6.53 3.62 17.76
N PRO A 111 7.23 2.47 17.94
CA PRO A 111 8.68 2.49 18.06
C PRO A 111 9.43 2.99 16.83
N ILE A 112 8.90 2.77 15.62
CA ILE A 112 9.56 3.27 14.42
C ILE A 112 9.51 4.82 14.34
N LEU A 113 8.42 5.42 14.83
CA LEU A 113 8.30 6.87 14.89
C LEU A 113 9.24 7.44 15.96
N GLN A 114 9.37 6.74 17.10
CA GLN A 114 10.37 7.06 18.11
C GLN A 114 11.81 6.96 17.57
N ALA A 115 12.11 5.99 16.72
CA ALA A 115 13.41 5.87 16.07
C ALA A 115 13.75 7.08 15.17
N TRP A 116 12.74 7.64 14.51
CA TRP A 116 12.89 8.88 13.75
C TRP A 116 13.14 10.09 14.66
N LEU A 117 12.32 10.23 15.71
CA LEU A 117 12.31 11.39 16.60
C LEU A 117 13.50 11.44 17.58
N ALA A 118 14.12 10.29 17.90
CA ALA A 118 15.23 10.19 18.84
C ALA A 118 16.50 9.63 18.19
N PRO A 119 17.26 10.43 17.40
CA PRO A 119 18.47 9.98 16.70
C PRO A 119 19.49 9.26 17.60
N GLN A 120 19.67 9.73 18.84
CA GLN A 120 20.62 9.15 19.80
C GLN A 120 20.22 7.74 20.27
N GLN A 121 18.93 7.40 20.22
CA GLN A 121 18.39 6.09 20.62
C GLN A 121 17.86 5.30 19.42
N ARG A 122 18.07 5.78 18.19
CA ARG A 122 17.47 5.26 16.97
C ARG A 122 17.63 3.75 16.82
N ARG A 123 18.84 3.24 17.03
CA ARG A 123 19.13 1.81 16.91
C ARG A 123 18.30 0.96 17.87
N GLN A 124 18.13 1.41 19.12
CA GLN A 124 17.32 0.72 20.12
C GLN A 124 15.85 0.69 19.71
N TRP A 125 15.33 1.82 19.21
CA TRP A 125 13.94 1.93 18.75
C TRP A 125 13.67 1.12 17.48
N ILE A 126 14.60 1.09 16.51
CA ILE A 126 14.51 0.22 15.33
C ILE A 126 14.49 -1.25 15.74
N THR A 127 15.36 -1.65 16.67
CA THR A 127 15.42 -3.02 17.20
C THR A 127 14.07 -3.41 17.83
N LYS A 128 13.47 -2.52 18.63
CA LYS A 128 12.15 -2.71 19.23
C LYS A 128 11.05 -2.81 18.16
N ALA A 129 11.07 -1.95 17.15
CA ALA A 129 10.10 -1.95 16.06
C ALA A 129 10.13 -3.28 15.27
N LEU A 130 11.33 -3.75 14.91
CA LEU A 130 11.50 -5.02 14.20
C LEU A 130 11.08 -6.22 15.05
N LEU A 131 11.41 -6.22 16.34
CA LEU A 131 10.99 -7.29 17.25
C LEU A 131 9.47 -7.38 17.33
N GLN A 132 8.77 -6.24 17.41
CA GLN A 132 7.32 -6.19 17.41
C GLN A 132 6.71 -6.66 16.08
N ALA A 133 7.27 -6.21 14.96
CA ALA A 133 6.75 -6.54 13.63
C ALA A 133 6.93 -8.03 13.27
N LYS A 134 8.08 -8.63 13.65
CA LYS A 134 8.46 -9.99 13.23
C LYS A 134 8.26 -11.06 14.30
N GLN A 135 8.07 -10.67 15.56
CA GLN A 135 8.04 -11.58 16.71
C GLN A 135 9.30 -12.47 16.79
N ALA A 136 10.44 -11.94 16.32
CA ALA A 136 11.72 -12.65 16.27
C ALA A 136 12.88 -11.66 16.46
N PRO A 137 14.06 -12.12 16.96
CA PRO A 137 15.24 -11.27 17.06
C PRO A 137 15.62 -10.66 15.70
N PRO A 138 15.81 -9.34 15.61
CA PRO A 138 16.14 -8.70 14.34
C PRO A 138 17.56 -9.04 13.89
N ASN A 139 17.75 -9.20 12.58
CA ASN A 139 19.08 -9.30 11.98
C ASN A 139 19.80 -7.94 12.11
N PRO A 140 21.06 -7.88 12.60
CA PRO A 140 21.85 -6.65 12.63
C PRO A 140 21.93 -5.90 11.30
N GLU A 141 21.95 -6.59 10.17
CA GLU A 141 21.99 -5.96 8.84
C GLU A 141 20.71 -5.20 8.53
N GLU A 142 19.54 -5.71 8.95
CA GLU A 142 18.26 -5.04 8.75
C GLU A 142 18.17 -3.77 9.60
N VAL A 143 18.63 -3.85 10.86
CA VAL A 143 18.72 -2.69 11.75
C VAL A 143 19.60 -1.61 11.10
N GLN A 144 20.77 -2.01 10.58
CA GLN A 144 21.71 -1.09 9.94
C GLN A 144 21.13 -0.47 8.66
N ALA A 145 20.43 -1.25 7.83
CA ALA A 145 19.83 -0.77 6.59
C ALA A 145 18.72 0.27 6.86
N ILE A 146 17.85 0.02 7.85
CA ILE A 146 16.82 0.98 8.26
C ILE A 146 17.48 2.25 8.81
N GLN A 147 18.47 2.11 9.70
CA GLN A 147 19.18 3.24 10.29
C GLN A 147 19.86 4.11 9.23
N ALA A 148 20.59 3.51 8.29
CA ALA A 148 21.25 4.22 7.20
C ALA A 148 20.23 4.95 6.31
N GLY A 149 19.08 4.34 6.07
CA GLY A 149 17.94 4.95 5.38
C GLY A 149 17.43 6.22 6.07
N MET A 150 17.29 6.19 7.40
CA MET A 150 16.88 7.36 8.18
C MET A 150 17.95 8.46 8.16
N GLU A 151 19.23 8.10 8.33
CA GLU A 151 20.34 9.06 8.41
C GLU A 151 20.57 9.84 7.12
N ARG A 152 20.35 9.22 5.96
CA ARG A 152 20.49 9.88 4.65
C ARG A 152 19.28 10.74 4.26
N SER A 153 18.27 10.83 5.11
CA SER A 153 17.00 11.50 4.80
C SER A 153 16.85 12.80 5.57
N ALA A 154 16.49 13.86 4.87
CA ALA A 154 16.23 15.18 5.45
C ALA A 154 14.85 15.30 6.10
N SER A 155 13.92 14.41 5.76
CA SER A 155 12.57 14.37 6.32
C SER A 155 12.07 12.93 6.47
N PHE A 156 11.06 12.76 7.32
CA PHE A 156 10.42 11.45 7.54
C PHE A 156 9.86 10.89 6.24
N ASP A 157 9.23 11.76 5.46
CA ASP A 157 8.66 11.41 4.16
C ASP A 157 9.72 10.98 3.15
N GLN A 158 10.86 11.67 3.11
CA GLN A 158 11.97 11.25 2.26
C GLN A 158 12.50 9.87 2.70
N TRP A 159 12.58 9.64 4.02
CA TRP A 159 12.95 8.33 4.53
C TRP A 159 11.97 7.27 4.07
N VAL A 160 10.70 7.39 4.41
CA VAL A 160 9.70 6.36 4.12
C VAL A 160 9.52 6.13 2.63
N LYS A 161 9.41 7.19 1.82
CA LYS A 161 8.99 7.08 0.40
C LYS A 161 10.14 6.81 -0.57
N GLN A 162 11.38 7.14 -0.21
CA GLN A 162 12.53 7.08 -1.12
C GLN A 162 13.69 6.26 -0.56
N ASN A 163 13.95 6.37 0.75
CA ASN A 163 15.19 5.87 1.35
C ASN A 163 14.99 4.66 2.29
N ALA A 164 13.76 4.19 2.47
CA ALA A 164 13.47 2.99 3.23
C ALA A 164 14.05 1.75 2.52
N PRO A 165 14.51 0.73 3.25
CA PRO A 165 14.93 -0.52 2.63
C PRO A 165 13.79 -1.15 1.83
N LEU A 166 14.12 -1.67 0.64
CA LEU A 166 13.19 -2.46 -0.16
C LEU A 166 13.44 -3.94 0.09
N ARG A 167 12.36 -4.70 0.24
CA ARG A 167 12.41 -6.17 0.29
C ARG A 167 11.91 -6.73 -1.03
N GLN A 168 12.71 -7.61 -1.63
CA GLN A 168 12.30 -8.32 -2.83
C GLN A 168 12.16 -9.81 -2.52
N TYR A 169 11.04 -10.42 -2.91
CA TYR A 169 10.80 -11.85 -2.76
C TYR A 169 9.80 -12.37 -3.79
N PHE A 170 9.71 -13.68 -3.95
CA PHE A 170 8.67 -14.31 -4.78
C PHE A 170 7.59 -14.89 -3.86
N ARG A 171 6.32 -14.70 -4.21
CA ARG A 171 5.23 -15.35 -3.47
C ARG A 171 5.29 -16.85 -3.73
N GLU A 172 5.36 -17.63 -2.66
CA GLU A 172 5.19 -19.08 -2.70
C GLU A 172 3.69 -19.38 -2.60
N ARG A 173 3.18 -20.23 -3.51
CA ARG A 173 1.78 -20.66 -3.45
C ARG A 173 1.69 -22.10 -2.99
N ALA A 174 1.16 -22.32 -1.79
CA ALA A 174 0.66 -23.63 -1.40
C ALA A 174 -0.62 -23.93 -2.20
N GLY A 175 -0.61 -24.97 -3.05
CA GLY A 175 -1.84 -25.50 -3.67
C GLY A 175 -1.93 -25.54 -5.20
N PHE A 176 -0.89 -25.22 -5.97
CA PHE A 176 -0.88 -25.46 -7.43
C PHE A 176 -0.58 -26.94 -7.77
N GLY A 177 -1.29 -27.86 -7.14
CA GLY A 177 -1.25 -29.29 -7.45
C GLY A 177 -2.29 -29.68 -8.49
N VAL A 178 -2.35 -29.00 -9.65
CA VAL A 178 -3.41 -29.29 -10.63
C VAL A 178 -3.14 -30.61 -11.39
N LEU A 179 -1.89 -31.05 -11.55
CA LEU A 179 -1.58 -32.33 -12.24
C LEU A 179 -0.24 -32.98 -11.82
N SER A 180 0.12 -33.00 -10.53
CA SER A 180 1.33 -33.76 -10.11
C SER A 180 1.12 -34.46 -8.79
N ARG A 181 1.06 -35.79 -8.85
CA ARG A 181 1.00 -36.73 -7.73
C ARG A 181 2.32 -36.83 -6.94
N HIS A 182 3.12 -35.75 -6.92
CA HIS A 182 4.40 -35.69 -6.22
C HIS A 182 4.34 -34.54 -5.22
N ILE A 183 4.10 -34.90 -3.97
CA ILE A 183 4.14 -34.02 -2.78
C ILE A 183 5.56 -33.54 -2.44
N ASP A 184 6.58 -33.94 -3.20
CA ASP A 184 8.00 -33.70 -2.93
C ASP A 184 8.66 -32.65 -3.85
N GLY A 185 7.88 -31.97 -4.71
CA GLY A 185 8.40 -30.90 -5.58
C GLY A 185 8.56 -29.56 -4.83
N PRO A 186 9.53 -28.70 -5.19
CA PRO A 186 9.64 -27.36 -4.62
C PRO A 186 8.33 -26.59 -4.86
N LEU A 187 7.91 -25.80 -3.86
CA LEU A 187 6.69 -24.99 -3.98
C LEU A 187 6.81 -24.07 -5.20
N PRO A 188 5.78 -23.98 -6.06
CA PRO A 188 5.82 -23.07 -7.19
C PRO A 188 5.89 -21.63 -6.70
N HIS A 189 6.76 -20.85 -7.34
CA HIS A 189 6.93 -19.43 -7.09
C HIS A 189 6.22 -18.64 -8.20
N ASP A 190 5.63 -17.49 -7.84
CA ASP A 190 5.14 -16.56 -8.86
C ASP A 190 6.30 -16.09 -9.76
N PHE A 191 6.05 -15.85 -11.05
CA PHE A 191 7.09 -15.42 -12.00
C PHE A 191 7.60 -14.00 -11.73
N LEU A 192 6.78 -13.17 -11.07
CA LEU A 192 7.11 -11.78 -10.81
C LEU A 192 7.58 -11.62 -9.36
N PRO A 193 8.77 -11.03 -9.14
CA PRO A 193 9.20 -10.69 -7.80
C PRO A 193 8.33 -9.56 -7.26
N LEU A 194 7.84 -9.71 -6.04
CA LEU A 194 7.27 -8.61 -5.27
C LEU A 194 8.39 -7.74 -4.73
N VAL A 195 8.22 -6.42 -4.84
CA VAL A 195 9.09 -5.43 -4.21
C VAL A 195 8.27 -4.60 -3.25
N GLU A 196 8.65 -4.63 -1.98
CA GLU A 196 7.92 -4.04 -0.87
C GLU A 196 8.73 -2.96 -0.18
N ASN A 197 8.05 -1.88 0.22
CA ASN A 197 8.61 -0.85 1.07
C ASN A 197 8.61 -1.32 2.53
N THR A 198 9.77 -1.65 3.07
CA THR A 198 9.89 -2.23 4.42
C THR A 198 9.32 -1.32 5.51
N ALA A 199 9.45 0.00 5.36
CA ALA A 199 8.94 0.93 6.37
C ALA A 199 7.41 0.86 6.45
N VAL A 200 6.75 0.81 5.29
CA VAL A 200 5.29 0.70 5.23
C VAL A 200 4.84 -0.71 5.62
N THR A 201 5.41 -1.75 5.01
CA THR A 201 4.91 -3.12 5.18
C THR A 201 5.13 -3.67 6.59
N GLN A 202 6.16 -3.24 7.30
CA GLN A 202 6.46 -3.75 8.64
C GLN A 202 6.01 -2.84 9.77
N PHE A 203 5.96 -1.51 9.56
CA PHE A 203 5.75 -0.58 10.67
C PHE A 203 4.58 0.38 10.49
N LEU A 204 4.15 0.64 9.25
CA LEU A 204 3.07 1.57 8.93
C LEU A 204 1.94 0.87 8.15
N ALA A 205 1.80 -0.45 8.31
CA ALA A 205 0.85 -1.26 7.57
C ALA A 205 -0.61 -0.83 7.86
N GLU A 206 -0.88 -0.26 9.03
CA GLU A 206 -2.20 0.30 9.32
C GLU A 206 -2.58 1.46 8.37
N LEU A 207 -1.60 2.23 7.86
CA LEU A 207 -1.88 3.34 6.93
C LEU A 207 -2.24 2.84 5.52
N LEU A 208 -1.60 1.76 5.09
CA LEU A 208 -1.79 1.14 3.79
C LEU A 208 -1.78 -0.37 4.01
N PRO A 209 -2.93 -0.98 4.31
CA PRO A 209 -3.00 -2.37 4.70
C PRO A 209 -2.61 -3.29 3.54
N SER A 210 -1.95 -4.39 3.90
CA SER A 210 -1.78 -5.55 3.02
C SER A 210 -3.13 -6.18 2.69
N PRO A 211 -3.24 -6.90 1.57
CA PRO A 211 -4.50 -7.52 1.17
C PRO A 211 -4.91 -8.58 2.20
N GLU A 212 -6.13 -8.43 2.72
CA GLU A 212 -6.81 -9.40 3.57
C GLU A 212 -8.12 -9.82 2.90
N TYR A 213 -8.59 -11.03 3.20
CA TYR A 213 -9.87 -11.49 2.67
C TYR A 213 -11.02 -10.66 3.24
N SER A 214 -11.66 -9.86 2.38
CA SER A 214 -12.80 -9.01 2.74
C SER A 214 -13.98 -9.24 1.79
N PRO A 215 -14.96 -10.10 2.17
CA PRO A 215 -16.15 -10.34 1.37
C PRO A 215 -16.93 -9.06 1.06
N ALA A 216 -17.01 -8.13 2.02
CA ALA A 216 -17.72 -6.86 1.86
C ALA A 216 -17.07 -6.00 0.76
N LEU A 217 -15.74 -5.92 0.76
CA LEU A 217 -15.00 -5.21 -0.28
C LEU A 217 -15.18 -5.89 -1.65
N ASP A 218 -15.08 -7.21 -1.72
CA ASP A 218 -15.27 -7.95 -2.97
C ASP A 218 -16.66 -7.73 -3.56
N ILE A 219 -17.71 -7.76 -2.73
CA ILE A 219 -19.09 -7.46 -3.12
C ILE A 219 -19.20 -6.02 -3.64
N ALA A 220 -18.60 -5.04 -2.95
CA ALA A 220 -18.65 -3.64 -3.34
C ALA A 220 -17.93 -3.38 -4.68
N LEU A 221 -16.84 -4.11 -4.95
CA LEU A 221 -16.07 -3.99 -6.20
C LEU A 221 -16.70 -4.75 -7.37
N GLN A 222 -17.54 -5.75 -7.12
CA GLN A 222 -18.07 -6.64 -8.15
C GLN A 222 -18.80 -5.90 -9.30
N PRO A 223 -19.71 -4.95 -9.06
CA PRO A 223 -20.39 -4.23 -10.15
C PRO A 223 -19.43 -3.43 -11.03
N ILE A 224 -18.38 -2.85 -10.43
CA ILE A 224 -17.37 -2.05 -11.13
C ILE A 224 -16.53 -2.98 -12.01
N ARG A 225 -16.13 -4.14 -11.47
CA ARG A 225 -15.43 -5.17 -12.22
C ARG A 225 -16.24 -5.67 -13.40
N GLU A 226 -17.53 -5.96 -13.22
CA GLU A 226 -18.41 -6.44 -14.28
C GLU A 226 -18.56 -5.41 -15.41
N SER A 227 -18.73 -4.13 -15.06
CA SER A 227 -18.77 -3.03 -16.03
C SER A 227 -17.47 -2.94 -16.85
N LEU A 228 -16.30 -3.08 -16.20
CA LEU A 228 -15.01 -3.08 -16.87
C LEU A 228 -14.88 -4.25 -17.86
N TRP A 229 -15.32 -5.46 -17.48
CA TRP A 229 -15.32 -6.63 -18.38
C TRP A 229 -16.20 -6.42 -19.60
N GLN A 230 -17.38 -5.83 -19.42
CA GLN A 230 -18.27 -5.49 -20.54
C GLN A 230 -17.62 -4.48 -21.48
N ALA A 231 -17.05 -3.38 -20.94
CA ALA A 231 -16.37 -2.37 -21.72
C ALA A 231 -15.18 -2.93 -22.52
N LEU A 232 -14.41 -3.83 -21.93
CA LEU A 232 -13.33 -4.56 -22.62
C LEU A 232 -13.87 -5.43 -23.76
N GLY A 233 -14.98 -6.12 -23.53
CA GLY A 233 -15.66 -6.92 -24.55
C GLY A 233 -16.14 -6.08 -25.72
N ASP A 234 -16.77 -4.94 -25.46
CA ASP A 234 -17.27 -4.01 -26.47
C ASP A 234 -16.15 -3.37 -27.27
N ALA A 235 -15.09 -2.90 -26.60
CA ALA A 235 -13.93 -2.34 -27.25
C ALA A 235 -13.21 -3.35 -28.17
N ASN A 236 -13.24 -4.64 -27.82
CA ASN A 236 -12.69 -5.70 -28.67
C ASN A 236 -13.58 -6.02 -29.87
N ARG A 237 -14.90 -5.85 -29.77
CA ARG A 237 -15.84 -6.02 -30.89
C ARG A 237 -15.72 -4.88 -31.90
N SER A 238 -15.68 -3.63 -31.43
CA SER A 238 -15.55 -2.45 -32.30
C SER A 238 -14.21 -2.35 -33.03
N ALA A 239 -13.15 -2.99 -32.52
CA ALA A 239 -11.85 -3.03 -33.20
C ALA A 239 -11.76 -4.09 -34.31
N ARG A 240 -12.78 -4.96 -34.46
CA ARG A 240 -12.83 -6.04 -35.47
C ARG A 240 -13.81 -5.75 -36.61
N SER A 241 -14.63 -4.71 -36.48
CA SER A 241 -15.53 -4.18 -37.52
C SER A 241 -14.85 -3.07 -38.30
#